data_AF-A0A099S9W6-F1
#
_entry.id   AF-A0A099S9W6-F1
#
_cell.length_a   1.000
_cell.length_b   1.000
_cell.length_c   1.000
_cell.angle_alpha   90.00
_cell.angle_beta   90.00
_cell.angle_gamma   90.00
#
_symmetry.space_group_name_H-M   'P 1'
#
loop_
_entity.id
_entity.type
_entity.pdbx_description
1 polymer ?
#
loop_
_entity_poly.entity_id
_entity_poly.type
_entity_poly.pdbx_seq_one_letter_code
_entity_poly.pdbx_strand_id
1 'polypeptide(L)'
;MSYNYLFSKLIKCYCGSNYRGKMERKVPAYVCSNYSNYGKCTRRKVKEDMLLYYVEKFCREHSLAFEKNIYFFQEIIDIIIIDEEGVTTIKYKNGEEQKIR
;
A
#
# COMPACT_ATOMS: atom_id res chain seq x y z
N MET A 1 -10.16 7.41 18.56
CA MET A 1 -9.78 8.02 17.27
C MET A 1 -9.56 6.92 16.24
N SER A 2 -10.17 7.02 15.07
CA SER A 2 -9.91 6.12 13.94
C SER A 2 -8.48 6.35 13.44
N TYR A 3 -7.75 5.28 13.12
CA TYR A 3 -6.42 5.40 12.53
C TYR A 3 -6.53 5.89 11.07
N ASN A 4 -5.73 6.89 10.69
CA ASN A 4 -5.67 7.40 9.32
C ASN A 4 -4.67 6.58 8.50
N TYR A 5 -5.18 5.67 7.68
CA TYR A 5 -4.39 4.83 6.78
C TYR A 5 -3.84 5.63 5.61
N LEU A 6 -2.50 5.67 5.49
CA LEU A 6 -1.78 6.56 4.58
C LEU A 6 -1.93 6.17 3.10
N PHE A 7 -2.07 4.88 2.82
CA PHE A 7 -2.21 4.30 1.47
C PHE A 7 -3.64 3.89 1.16
N SER A 8 -4.61 4.47 1.88
CA SER A 8 -6.03 4.19 1.63
C SER A 8 -6.38 4.48 0.17
N LYS A 9 -7.12 3.56 -0.47
CA LYS A 9 -7.54 3.59 -1.89
C LYS A 9 -6.43 3.42 -2.94
N LEU A 10 -5.15 3.45 -2.56
CA LEU A 10 -4.04 3.25 -3.49
C LEU A 10 -3.73 1.76 -3.74
N ILE A 11 -4.12 0.87 -2.82
CA ILE A 11 -3.74 -0.54 -2.87
C ILE A 11 -4.84 -1.41 -3.50
N LYS A 12 -4.51 -2.08 -4.59
CA LYS A 12 -5.35 -3.00 -5.38
C LYS A 12 -4.87 -4.45 -5.27
N CYS A 13 -5.83 -5.35 -5.10
CA CYS A 13 -5.62 -6.79 -5.15
C CYS A 13 -5.75 -7.31 -6.58
N TYR A 14 -5.04 -8.40 -6.90
CA TYR A 14 -5.24 -9.17 -8.13
C TYR A 14 -6.71 -9.56 -8.38
N CYS A 15 -7.51 -9.76 -7.34
CA CYS A 15 -8.94 -10.04 -7.47
C CYS A 15 -9.81 -8.81 -7.86
N GLY A 16 -9.20 -7.69 -8.24
CA GLY A 16 -9.86 -6.43 -8.61
C GLY A 16 -10.36 -5.59 -7.43
N SER A 17 -10.43 -6.16 -6.23
CA SER A 17 -10.89 -5.47 -5.02
C SER A 17 -9.80 -4.59 -4.39
N ASN A 18 -10.20 -3.56 -3.65
CA ASN A 18 -9.27 -2.73 -2.88
C ASN A 18 -8.76 -3.48 -1.65
N TYR A 19 -7.55 -3.17 -1.21
CA TYR A 19 -7.16 -3.42 0.16
C TYR A 19 -7.73 -2.34 1.08
N ARG A 20 -8.13 -2.74 2.28
CA ARG A 20 -8.65 -1.87 3.34
C ARG A 20 -7.70 -1.85 4.52
N GLY A 21 -7.61 -0.70 5.17
CA GLY A 21 -6.90 -0.56 6.44
C GLY A 21 -7.50 -1.47 7.51
N LYS A 22 -6.62 -2.11 8.28
CA LYS A 22 -6.95 -2.94 9.45
C LYS A 22 -5.87 -2.76 10.50
N MET A 23 -6.28 -2.56 11.75
CA MET A 23 -5.37 -2.51 12.87
C MET A 23 -5.16 -3.93 13.38
N GLU A 24 -3.93 -4.43 13.36
CA GLU A 24 -3.59 -5.74 13.91
C GLU A 24 -2.57 -5.61 15.02
N ARG A 25 -2.95 -5.95 16.25
CA ARG A 25 -2.07 -5.87 17.43
C ARG A 25 -1.34 -4.51 17.53
N LYS A 26 -2.07 -3.42 17.28
CA LYS A 26 -1.58 -2.02 17.24
C LYS A 26 -0.66 -1.68 16.07
N VAL A 27 -0.52 -2.55 15.08
CA VAL A 27 0.21 -2.29 13.83
C VAL A 27 -0.79 -2.02 12.71
N PRO A 28 -0.72 -0.87 12.02
CA PRO A 28 -1.54 -0.61 10.85
C PRO A 28 -1.09 -1.49 9.69
N ALA A 29 -2.05 -2.21 9.11
CA ALA A 29 -1.84 -3.07 7.97
C ALA A 29 -3.02 -2.94 7.00
N TYR A 30 -2.86 -3.56 5.84
CA TYR A 30 -3.84 -3.60 4.76
C TYR A 30 -4.19 -5.04 4.44
N VAL A 31 -5.48 -5.31 4.23
CA VAL A 31 -5.99 -6.64 3.83
C VAL A 31 -6.99 -6.50 2.70
N CYS A 32 -7.04 -7.47 1.79
CA CYS A 32 -8.04 -7.50 0.71
C CYS A 32 -9.47 -7.38 1.28
N SER A 33 -10.25 -6.44 0.74
CA SER A 33 -11.64 -6.20 1.18
C SER A 33 -12.57 -7.37 0.85
N ASN A 34 -12.37 -8.06 -0.29
CA ASN A 34 -13.17 -9.23 -0.67
C ASN A 34 -12.96 -10.40 0.30
N TYR A 35 -11.70 -10.62 0.71
CA TYR A 35 -11.41 -11.58 1.78
C TYR A 35 -12.03 -11.13 3.11
N SER A 36 -11.81 -9.87 3.51
CA SER A 36 -12.26 -9.39 4.82
C SER A 36 -13.78 -9.37 4.97
N ASN A 37 -14.53 -9.18 3.89
CA ASN A 37 -15.99 -9.07 3.92
C ASN A 37 -16.67 -10.42 3.63
N TYR A 38 -16.11 -11.22 2.72
CA TYR A 38 -16.78 -12.42 2.19
C TYR A 38 -15.95 -13.71 2.29
N GLY A 39 -14.70 -13.64 2.73
CA GLY A 39 -13.77 -14.78 2.70
C GLY A 39 -13.33 -15.19 1.29
N LYS A 40 -13.65 -14.39 0.26
CA LYS A 40 -13.42 -14.72 -1.16
C LYS A 40 -12.19 -13.98 -1.70
N CYS A 41 -10.99 -14.35 -1.26
CA CYS A 41 -9.67 -14.00 -1.82
C CYS A 41 -8.59 -14.46 -0.80
N THR A 42 -7.33 -14.09 -0.97
CA THR A 42 -6.28 -14.31 0.02
C THR A 42 -6.38 -13.38 1.23
N ARG A 43 -5.95 -13.88 2.40
CA ARG A 43 -5.75 -13.11 3.64
C ARG A 43 -4.41 -12.36 3.67
N ARG A 44 -3.65 -12.30 2.57
CA ARG A 44 -2.35 -11.63 2.57
C ARG A 44 -2.46 -10.21 3.12
N LYS A 45 -1.45 -9.86 3.92
CA LYS A 45 -1.38 -8.59 4.62
C LYS A 45 -0.21 -7.80 4.08
N VAL A 46 -0.42 -6.52 3.88
CA VAL A 46 0.65 -5.57 3.60
C VAL A 46 0.76 -4.63 4.77
N LYS A 47 1.91 -4.61 5.42
CA LYS A 47 2.13 -3.72 6.55
C LYS A 47 2.40 -2.30 6.04
N GLU A 48 1.90 -1.31 6.76
CA GLU A 48 2.08 0.09 6.35
C GLU A 48 3.53 0.56 6.49
N ASP A 49 4.25 0.10 7.51
CA ASP A 49 5.66 0.40 7.75
C ASP A 49 6.56 -0.04 6.59
N MET A 50 6.28 -1.20 6.01
CA MET A 50 6.99 -1.71 4.83
C MET A 50 6.79 -0.78 3.64
N LEU A 51 5.56 -0.35 3.34
CA LEU A 51 5.29 0.58 2.25
C LEU A 51 5.99 1.93 2.49
N LEU A 52 5.94 2.44 3.72
CA LEU A 52 6.61 3.69 4.09
C LEU A 52 8.13 3.61 3.84
N TYR A 53 8.77 2.51 4.23
CA TYR A 53 10.19 2.31 4.03
C TYR A 53 10.59 2.41 2.54
N TYR A 54 9.84 1.76 1.66
CA TYR A 54 10.14 1.75 0.23
C TYR A 54 9.88 3.11 -0.43
N VAL A 55 8.80 3.78 -0.04
CA VAL A 55 8.49 5.12 -0.54
C VAL A 55 9.52 6.15 -0.06
N GLU A 56 9.92 6.10 1.22
CA GLU A 56 10.99 6.96 1.75
C GLU A 56 12.31 6.72 1.01
N LYS A 57 12.64 5.44 0.73
CA LYS A 57 13.81 5.08 -0.08
C LYS A 57 13.74 5.71 -1.48
N PHE A 58 12.60 5.57 -2.16
CA PHE A 58 12.37 6.20 -3.47
C PHE A 58 12.55 7.72 -3.42
N CYS A 59 11.98 8.40 -2.41
CA CYS A 59 12.15 9.83 -2.24
C CYS A 59 13.62 10.25 -2.08
N ARG A 60 14.42 9.48 -1.31
CA ARG A 60 15.86 9.73 -1.17
C ARG A 60 16.63 9.57 -2.48
N GLU A 61 16.31 8.54 -3.26
CA GLU A 61 16.94 8.27 -4.55
C GLU A 61 16.64 9.38 -5.58
N HIS A 62 15.46 10.00 -5.46
CA HIS A 62 14.99 11.07 -6.35
C HIS A 62 15.13 12.48 -5.77
N SER A 63 15.82 12.64 -4.64
CA SER A 63 15.99 13.94 -3.95
C SER A 63 14.66 14.68 -3.66
N LEU A 64 13.58 13.93 -3.38
CA LEU A 64 12.27 14.46 -3.00
C LEU A 64 12.18 14.62 -1.48
N ALA A 65 11.51 15.68 -1.03
CA ALA A 65 11.17 15.84 0.38
C ALA A 65 10.11 14.80 0.78
N PHE A 66 10.43 13.94 1.75
CA PHE A 66 9.50 12.92 2.23
C PHE A 66 8.56 13.50 3.30
N GLU A 67 7.25 13.36 3.09
CA GLU A 67 6.23 13.75 4.07
C GLU A 67 5.29 12.60 4.40
N LYS A 68 5.07 12.34 5.69
CA LYS A 68 4.20 11.25 6.14
C LYS A 68 2.73 11.70 6.25
N ASN A 69 2.10 11.97 5.12
CA ASN A 69 0.67 12.32 5.06
C ASN A 69 0.01 11.76 3.78
N ILE A 70 -1.33 11.65 3.80
CA ILE A 70 -2.08 11.02 2.70
C ILE A 70 -1.97 11.77 1.37
N TYR A 71 -1.88 13.10 1.40
CA TYR A 71 -1.82 13.93 0.19
C TYR A 71 -0.51 13.70 -0.54
N PHE A 72 0.60 13.71 0.19
CA PHE A 72 1.92 13.39 -0.35
C PHE A 72 1.93 12.05 -1.08
N PHE A 73 1.45 10.98 -0.44
CA PHE A 73 1.42 9.65 -1.08
C PHE A 73 0.56 9.62 -2.35
N GLN A 74 -0.57 10.33 -2.38
CA GLN A 74 -1.43 10.44 -3.56
C GLN A 74 -0.81 11.28 -4.68
N GLU A 75 0.15 12.16 -4.38
CA GLU A 75 0.89 12.93 -5.39
C GLU A 75 1.96 12.09 -6.08
N ILE A 76 2.68 11.25 -5.33
CA ILE A 76 3.82 10.49 -5.85
C ILE A 76 3.48 9.08 -6.33
N ILE A 77 2.46 8.43 -5.76
CA ILE A 77 2.06 7.06 -6.10
C ILE A 77 0.87 7.11 -7.04
N ASP A 78 0.95 6.33 -8.12
CA ASP A 78 -0.18 6.07 -9.01
C ASP A 78 -1.06 4.96 -8.41
N ILE A 79 -0.48 3.79 -8.20
CA ILE A 79 -1.19 2.61 -7.69
C ILE A 79 -0.22 1.63 -7.02
N ILE A 80 -0.70 0.89 -6.03
CA ILE A 80 0.01 -0.25 -5.43
C ILE A 80 -0.75 -1.52 -5.79
N ILE A 81 -0.11 -2.47 -6.44
CA ILE A 81 -0.73 -3.72 -6.91
C ILE A 81 -0.14 -4.89 -6.15
N ILE A 82 -1.01 -5.78 -5.66
CA ILE A 82 -0.60 -7.03 -5.01
C ILE A 82 -1.11 -8.19 -5.86
N ASP A 83 -0.17 -8.98 -6.38
CA ASP A 83 -0.48 -10.08 -7.30
C ASP A 83 -0.93 -11.38 -6.59
N GLU A 84 -1.18 -12.40 -7.40
CA GLU A 84 -1.60 -13.73 -6.94
C GLU A 84 -0.57 -14.46 -6.09
N GLU A 85 0.71 -14.10 -6.19
CA GLU A 85 1.79 -14.67 -5.38
C GLU A 85 2.01 -13.87 -4.08
N GLY A 86 1.56 -12.62 -4.06
CA GLY A 86 1.74 -11.68 -2.94
C GLY A 86 2.84 -10.65 -3.17
N VAL A 87 3.43 -10.60 -4.37
CA VAL A 87 4.40 -9.57 -4.73
C VAL A 87 3.67 -8.23 -4.74
N THR A 88 4.24 -7.28 -4.01
CA THR A 88 3.71 -5.92 -3.93
C THR A 88 4.49 -5.04 -4.90
N THR A 89 3.80 -4.44 -5.87
CA THR A 89 4.39 -3.51 -6.83
C THR A 89 3.86 -2.10 -6.55
N ILE A 90 4.74 -1.16 -6.25
CA ILE A 90 4.41 0.27 -6.17
C ILE A 90 4.69 0.87 -7.54
N LYS A 91 3.67 1.46 -8.17
CA LYS A 91 3.83 2.26 -9.38
C LYS A 91 3.79 3.73 -9.01
N TYR A 92 4.83 4.46 -9.37
CA TYR A 92 4.96 5.88 -9.10
C TYR A 92 4.45 6.70 -10.28
N LYS A 93 3.99 7.93 -10.03
CA LYS A 93 3.47 8.81 -11.08
C LYS A 93 4.51 9.26 -12.11
N ASN A 94 5.80 9.13 -11.78
CA ASN A 94 6.89 9.37 -12.72
C ASN A 94 7.11 8.20 -13.70
N GLY A 95 6.32 7.12 -13.61
CA GLY A 95 6.38 5.94 -14.47
C GLY A 95 7.30 4.82 -13.97
N GLU A 96 8.05 5.04 -12.88
CA GLU A 96 8.87 4.00 -12.27
C GLU A 96 8.02 3.00 -11.49
N GLU A 97 8.51 1.75 -11.43
CA GLU A 97 7.88 0.68 -10.68
C GLU A 97 8.89 0.04 -9.71
N GLN A 98 8.43 -0.26 -8.50
CA GLN A 98 9.22 -0.93 -7.48
C GLN A 98 8.51 -2.20 -7.02
N LYS A 99 9.15 -3.35 -7.25
CA LYS A 99 8.67 -4.66 -6.79
C LYS A 99 9.26 -5.01 -5.42
N ILE A 100 8.40 -5.46 -4.53
CA ILE A 100 8.70 -5.86 -3.16
C ILE A 100 8.30 -7.32 -3.01
N ARG A 101 9.27 -8.16 -2.62
CA ARG A 101 9.10 -9.60 -2.36
C ARG A 101 9.18 -9.89 -0.88
#